data_AF-A0A9P7DF59-F1
#
_entry.id   AF-A0A9P7DF59-F1
#
_cell.length_a   1.000
_cell.length_b   1.000
_cell.length_c   1.000
_cell.angle_alpha   90.00
_cell.angle_beta   90.00
_cell.angle_gamma   90.00
#
_symmetry.space_group_name_H-M   'P 1'
#
loop_
_entity.id
_entity.type
_entity.pdbx_description
1 polymer ?
#
loop_
_entity_poly.entity_id
_entity_poly.type
_entity_poly.pdbx_seq_one_letter_code
_entity_poly.pdbx_strand_id
1 'polypeptide(L)'
;LENLESGVIPIVPMQWTFRVTISGHEEVITRMQLPLTPAYTFTDYRAQGQTISNAIIDIRTPPSGELTLFSIYIALSQAHGQENIHLLQDF
;
A
#
# COMPACT_ATOMS: atom_id res chain seq x y z
N LEU A 1 18.01 20.35 10.97
CA LEU A 1 16.75 21.03 10.64
C LEU A 1 16.68 22.26 11.51
N GLU A 2 17.24 23.37 11.06
CA GLU A 2 17.20 24.64 11.79
C GLU A 2 16.77 25.74 10.81
N ASN A 3 16.07 26.76 11.32
CA ASN A 3 15.55 27.90 10.55
C ASN A 3 14.49 27.57 9.50
N LEU A 4 13.57 26.64 9.79
CA LEU A 4 12.37 26.46 8.94
C LEU A 4 11.32 27.52 9.23
N GLU A 5 10.61 27.95 8.19
CA GLU A 5 9.47 28.86 8.32
C GLU A 5 8.32 28.22 9.11
N SER A 6 7.49 29.05 9.72
CA SER A 6 6.30 28.59 10.46
C SER A 6 5.36 27.82 9.53
N GLY A 7 5.00 26.60 9.92
CA GLY A 7 4.11 25.72 9.14
C GLY A 7 4.83 24.79 8.15
N VAL A 8 6.15 24.87 8.03
CA VAL A 8 6.92 23.92 7.20
C VAL A 8 7.14 22.62 7.95
N ILE A 9 6.65 21.53 7.39
CA ILE A 9 6.89 20.17 7.88
C ILE A 9 7.98 19.54 7.01
N PRO A 10 9.20 19.34 7.53
CA PRO A 10 10.28 18.77 6.74
C PRO A 10 10.07 17.27 6.56
N ILE A 11 10.16 16.82 5.32
CA ILE A 11 10.21 15.40 4.98
C ILE A 11 11.68 15.04 4.80
N VAL A 12 12.25 14.38 5.80
CA VAL A 12 13.65 13.96 5.79
C VAL A 12 13.78 12.46 5.64
N PRO A 13 14.90 11.95 5.07
CA PRO A 13 15.13 10.53 5.00
C PRO A 13 15.08 9.90 6.39
N MET A 14 14.35 8.80 6.49
CA MET A 14 14.25 7.98 7.68
C MET A 14 14.98 6.66 7.45
N GLN A 15 15.61 6.16 8.50
CA GLN A 15 16.32 4.90 8.49
C GLN A 15 15.49 3.84 9.19
N TRP A 16 15.33 2.69 8.54
CA TRP A 16 14.70 1.51 9.11
C TRP A 16 15.59 0.29 8.89
N THR A 17 15.64 -0.58 9.90
CA THR A 17 16.37 -1.85 9.84
C THR A 17 15.37 -2.99 9.89
N PHE A 18 15.52 -3.91 8.94
CA PHE A 18 14.66 -5.08 8.75
C PHE A 18 15.50 -6.34 8.89
N ARG A 19 14.90 -7.38 9.47
CA ARG A 19 15.42 -8.75 9.40
C ARG A 19 14.62 -9.49 8.35
N VAL A 20 15.31 -10.03 7.35
CA VAL A 20 14.69 -10.76 6.26
C VAL A 20 15.37 -12.11 6.09
N THR A 21 14.60 -13.13 5.77
CA THR A 21 15.14 -14.45 5.44
C THR A 21 15.27 -14.56 3.93
N ILE A 22 16.51 -14.69 3.45
CA ILE A 22 16.83 -14.85 2.03
C ILE A 22 17.51 -16.20 1.86
N SER A 23 16.92 -17.09 1.05
CA SER A 23 17.47 -18.43 0.79
C SER A 23 17.74 -19.27 2.05
N GLY A 24 16.95 -19.08 3.10
CA GLY A 24 17.08 -19.80 4.38
C GLY A 24 18.07 -19.19 5.37
N HIS A 25 18.74 -18.09 5.03
CA HIS A 25 19.63 -17.35 5.92
C HIS A 25 18.99 -16.04 6.38
N GLU A 26 19.15 -15.68 7.66
CA GLU A 26 18.69 -14.40 8.19
C GLU A 26 19.72 -13.31 7.84
N GLU A 27 19.27 -12.28 7.13
CA GLU A 27 20.05 -11.09 6.82
C GLU A 27 19.42 -9.85 7.46
N VAL A 28 20.28 -8.94 7.91
CA VAL A 28 19.86 -7.64 8.47
C VAL A 28 20.12 -6.56 7.43
N ILE A 29 19.05 -5.94 6.93
CA ILE A 29 19.11 -4.90 5.90
C ILE A 29 18.72 -3.57 6.52
N THR A 30 19.52 -2.53 6.28
CA THR A 30 19.17 -1.16 6.67
C THR A 30 18.87 -0.33 5.43
N ARG A 31 17.73 0.36 5.44
CA ARG A 31 17.28 1.24 4.35
C ARG A 31 17.11 2.66 4.87
N MET A 32 17.68 3.63 4.17
CA MET A 32 17.45 5.06 4.39
C MET A 32 16.71 5.63 3.19
N GLN A 33 15.52 6.18 3.41
CA GLN A 33 14.67 6.71 2.34
C GLN A 33 13.71 7.77 2.88
N LEU A 34 13.23 8.68 2.02
CA LEU A 34 12.12 9.55 2.38
C LEU A 34 10.89 8.72 2.81
N PRO A 35 10.16 9.09 3.88
CA PRO A 35 8.95 8.40 4.33
C PRO A 35 7.74 8.70 3.42
N LEU A 36 7.90 8.48 2.11
CA LEU A 36 6.88 8.72 1.09
C LEU A 36 6.75 7.51 0.18
N THR A 37 5.51 7.21 -0.17
CA THR A 37 5.15 6.21 -1.19
C THR A 37 4.09 6.80 -2.10
N PRO A 38 4.12 6.54 -3.42
CA PRO A 38 2.99 6.84 -4.28
C PRO A 38 1.71 6.22 -3.72
N ALA A 39 0.60 6.96 -3.74
CA ALA A 39 -0.66 6.55 -3.12
C ALA A 39 -1.85 6.58 -4.08
N TYR A 40 -1.64 6.82 -5.38
CA TYR A 40 -2.71 6.73 -6.38
C TYR A 40 -3.13 5.28 -6.63
N THR A 41 -2.19 4.34 -6.49
CA THR A 41 -2.44 2.90 -6.52
C THR A 41 -1.76 2.28 -5.32
N PHE A 42 -2.45 1.35 -4.67
CA PHE A 42 -1.96 0.64 -3.52
C PHE A 42 -2.62 -0.73 -3.44
N THR A 43 -1.98 -1.64 -2.73
CA THR A 43 -2.51 -2.99 -2.52
C THR A 43 -3.69 -2.96 -1.56
N ASP A 44 -4.55 -3.95 -1.65
CA ASP A 44 -5.64 -4.22 -0.70
C ASP A 44 -5.19 -4.16 0.78
N TYR A 45 -4.01 -4.70 1.10
CA TYR A 45 -3.43 -4.61 2.44
C TYR A 45 -3.17 -3.16 2.90
N ARG A 46 -2.72 -2.29 1.98
CA ARG A 46 -2.50 -0.86 2.26
C ARG A 46 -3.80 -0.07 2.31
N ALA A 47 -4.82 -0.54 1.59
CA ALA A 47 -6.18 0.00 1.59
C ALA A 47 -6.96 -0.30 2.86
N GLN A 48 -6.56 -1.35 3.60
CA GLN A 48 -7.37 -1.92 4.67
C GLN A 48 -7.69 -0.89 5.76
N GLY A 49 -8.99 -0.69 6.01
CA GLY A 49 -9.48 0.24 7.02
C GLY A 49 -9.59 1.69 6.55
N GLN A 50 -9.44 1.93 5.24
CA GLN A 50 -9.63 3.24 4.63
C GLN A 50 -10.90 3.25 3.78
N THR A 51 -11.75 4.24 4.00
CA THR A 51 -12.88 4.45 3.12
C THR A 51 -12.46 5.25 1.89
N ILE A 52 -12.62 4.66 0.71
CA ILE A 52 -12.24 5.23 -0.59
C ILE A 52 -13.51 5.64 -1.32
N SER A 53 -13.67 6.93 -1.61
CA SER A 53 -14.92 7.45 -2.20
C SER A 53 -15.21 6.89 -3.59
N ASN A 54 -14.19 6.69 -4.42
CA ASN A 54 -14.29 6.07 -5.75
C ASN A 54 -13.07 5.19 -5.97
N ALA A 55 -13.26 3.92 -6.29
CA ALA A 55 -12.19 2.94 -6.40
C ALA A 55 -12.22 2.21 -7.75
N ILE A 56 -11.03 2.08 -8.35
CA ILE A 56 -10.78 1.15 -9.45
C ILE A 56 -10.05 -0.05 -8.86
N ILE A 57 -10.62 -1.25 -8.98
CA ILE A 57 -10.11 -2.46 -8.35
C ILE A 57 -9.65 -3.44 -9.44
N ASP A 58 -8.39 -3.85 -9.37
CA ASP A 58 -7.86 -4.94 -10.18
C ASP A 58 -8.04 -6.27 -9.44
N ILE A 59 -8.84 -7.17 -10.02
CA ILE A 59 -9.06 -8.53 -9.52
C ILE A 59 -8.35 -9.58 -10.38
N ARG A 60 -7.32 -9.19 -11.14
CA ARG A 60 -6.49 -10.16 -11.85
C ARG A 60 -5.70 -11.02 -10.86
N THR A 61 -5.58 -12.31 -11.15
CA THR A 61 -4.65 -13.18 -10.42
C THR A 61 -3.22 -12.62 -10.49
N PRO A 62 -2.56 -12.37 -9.35
CA PRO A 62 -1.23 -11.79 -9.35
C PRO A 62 -0.19 -12.76 -9.92
N PRO A 63 0.94 -12.27 -10.48
CA PRO A 63 2.02 -13.12 -11.00
C PRO A 63 2.64 -14.06 -9.94
N SER A 64 2.50 -13.71 -8.67
CA SER A 64 2.92 -14.49 -7.50
C SER A 64 1.92 -14.31 -6.36
N GLY A 65 1.61 -15.39 -5.65
CA GLY A 65 0.59 -15.39 -4.60
C GLY A 65 -0.76 -15.89 -5.10
N GLU A 66 -1.80 -15.73 -4.27
CA GLU A 66 -3.16 -16.16 -4.58
C GLU A 66 -4.13 -14.99 -4.40
N LEU A 67 -5.04 -14.83 -5.37
CA LEU A 67 -6.17 -13.93 -5.21
C LEU A 67 -7.28 -14.70 -4.48
N THR A 68 -7.40 -14.48 -3.18
CA THR A 68 -8.44 -15.13 -2.37
C THR A 68 -9.73 -14.32 -2.39
N LEU A 69 -10.88 -14.98 -2.18
CA LEU A 69 -12.16 -14.29 -1.99
C LEU A 69 -12.11 -13.25 -0.86
N PHE A 70 -11.30 -13.51 0.17
CA PHE A 70 -11.08 -12.58 1.26
C PHE A 70 -10.35 -11.30 0.81
N SER A 71 -9.35 -11.42 -0.05
CA SER A 71 -8.61 -10.26 -0.59
C SER A 71 -9.51 -9.41 -1.50
N ILE A 72 -10.34 -10.06 -2.32
CA ILE A 72 -11.35 -9.38 -3.15
C ILE A 72 -12.36 -8.65 -2.26
N TYR A 73 -12.85 -9.30 -1.20
CA TYR A 73 -13.75 -8.67 -0.24
C TYR A 73 -13.13 -7.45 0.45
N ILE A 74 -11.87 -7.54 0.89
CA ILE A 74 -11.15 -6.39 1.47
C ILE A 74 -11.11 -5.23 0.47
N ALA A 75 -10.75 -5.48 -0.79
CA ALA A 75 -10.68 -4.43 -1.80
C ALA A 75 -12.05 -3.77 -2.05
N LEU A 76 -13.11 -4.58 -2.21
CA LEU A 76 -14.47 -4.09 -2.47
C LEU A 76 -15.06 -3.32 -1.28
N SER A 77 -14.79 -3.78 -0.06
CA SER A 77 -15.35 -3.19 1.17
C SER A 77 -14.82 -1.80 1.51
N GLN A 78 -13.77 -1.33 0.82
CA GLN A 78 -13.27 0.04 1.05
C GLN A 78 -14.16 1.11 0.41
N ALA A 79 -14.99 0.78 -0.58
CA ALA A 79 -15.90 1.75 -1.21
C ALA A 79 -17.30 1.73 -0.57
N HIS A 80 -17.98 2.88 -0.58
CA HIS A 80 -19.29 3.04 0.04
C HIS A 80 -20.45 2.32 -0.68
N GLY A 81 -20.30 2.05 -1.98
CA GLY A 81 -21.39 1.54 -2.82
C GLY A 81 -20.86 1.01 -4.15
N GLN A 82 -21.63 0.13 -4.79
CA GLN A 82 -21.25 -0.52 -6.04
C GLN A 82 -21.06 0.50 -7.18
N GLU A 83 -21.83 1.58 -7.18
CA GLU A 83 -21.73 2.68 -8.14
C GLU A 83 -20.39 3.42 -8.08
N ASN A 84 -19.65 3.27 -6.98
CA ASN A 84 -18.33 3.88 -6.76
C ASN A 84 -17.18 2.91 -7.04
N ILE A 85 -17.48 1.71 -7.55
CA ILE A 85 -16.51 0.65 -7.85
C ILE A 85 -16.46 0.40 -9.35
N HIS A 86 -15.26 0.45 -9.90
CA HIS A 86 -14.97 -0.04 -11.25
C HIS A 86 -14.00 -1.22 -11.17
N LEU A 87 -14.37 -2.36 -11.74
CA LEU A 87 -13.48 -3.51 -11.87
C LEU A 87 -12.67 -3.39 -13.16
N LEU A 88 -11.36 -3.67 -13.09
CA LEU A 88 -10.48 -3.70 -14.26
C LEU A 88 -10.54 -5.01 -15.04
N GLN A 89 -11.10 -6.07 -14.45
CA GLN A 89 -11.33 -7.36 -15.10
C GLN A 89 -12.77 -7.80 -14.86
N ASP A 90 -13.24 -8.70 -15.71
CA ASP A 90 -14.46 -9.47 -15.46
C ASP A 90 -14.24 -10.48 -14.31
N PHE A 91 -15.34 -10.96 -13.73
CA PHE A 91 -15.34 -11.97 -12.66
C PHE A 91 -14.92 -13.36 -13.14
#